data_AF-A0A317C8M2-F1
#
_entry.id   AF-A0A317C8M2-F1
#
_cell.length_a   1.000
_cell.length_b   1.000
_cell.length_c   1.000
_cell.angle_alpha   90.00
_cell.angle_beta   90.00
_cell.angle_gamma   90.00
#
_symmetry.space_group_name_H-M   'P 1'
#
loop_
_entity.id
_entity.type
_entity.pdbx_description
1 polymer ?
#
loop_
_entity_poly.entity_id
_entity_poly.type
_entity_poly.pdbx_seq_one_letter_code
_entity_poly.pdbx_strand_id
1 'polypeptide(L)'
;MTDLFSTVAETTPSVFDIPGKKDVFQALVGGMHLSLHTGELYHFLHNNLEAYQTELATLGYTLVHELDYYYLKDDNDERANDYSRRCLVFVTIMVESISSGGKDIIESLFDEQGFECDQLPHFKSERYRNYMQNMEVGETRQLHSLLNNMHRSGFVEYREADNFLRLLTPTHRFLQLSLDILEQQTKTASKGDA
;
A
#
# COMPACT_ATOMS: atom_id res chain seq x y z
N MET A 1 -49.38 39.20 -8.22
CA MET A 1 -48.67 39.21 -9.51
C MET A 1 -47.45 40.09 -9.38
N THR A 2 -46.34 39.53 -8.88
CA THR A 2 -44.97 39.86 -9.27
C THR A 2 -44.04 38.85 -8.61
N ASP A 3 -43.56 37.90 -9.42
CA ASP A 3 -42.55 36.92 -9.09
C ASP A 3 -41.21 37.62 -8.84
N LEU A 4 -40.62 37.40 -7.66
CA LEU A 4 -39.20 37.64 -7.42
C LEU A 4 -38.45 36.38 -7.85
N PHE A 5 -37.94 36.41 -9.06
CA PHE A 5 -36.98 35.41 -9.55
C PHE A 5 -35.73 35.45 -8.68
N SER A 6 -35.51 34.35 -7.96
CA SER A 6 -34.27 34.03 -7.28
C SER A 6 -33.23 33.67 -8.34
N THR A 7 -32.29 34.59 -8.61
CA THR A 7 -31.13 34.30 -9.45
C THR A 7 -30.19 33.38 -8.68
N VAL A 8 -30.24 32.08 -8.98
CA VAL A 8 -29.20 31.13 -8.58
C VAL A 8 -27.94 31.53 -9.34
N ALA A 9 -26.91 31.98 -8.62
CA ALA A 9 -25.60 32.22 -9.21
C ALA A 9 -25.04 30.87 -9.67
N GLU A 10 -24.92 30.66 -10.98
CA GLU A 10 -24.13 29.57 -11.54
C GLU A 10 -22.66 29.85 -11.22
N THR A 11 -22.15 29.18 -10.19
CA THR A 11 -20.71 29.14 -9.91
C THR A 11 -20.04 28.38 -11.05
N THR A 12 -19.35 29.10 -11.93
CA THR A 12 -18.49 28.48 -12.94
C THR A 12 -17.48 27.58 -12.21
N PRO A 13 -17.35 26.29 -12.57
CA PRO A 13 -16.39 25.41 -11.92
C PRO A 13 -15.00 26.00 -12.09
N SER A 14 -14.36 26.30 -10.96
CA SER A 14 -12.99 26.80 -10.93
C SER A 14 -12.09 25.75 -11.59
N VAL A 15 -11.05 26.16 -12.32
CA VAL A 15 -10.02 25.25 -12.82
C VAL A 15 -9.32 24.48 -11.68
N PHE A 16 -9.50 24.95 -10.43
CA PHE A 16 -9.02 24.30 -9.21
C PHE A 16 -10.01 23.32 -8.57
N ASP A 17 -11.21 23.15 -9.14
CA ASP A 17 -12.29 22.32 -8.58
C ASP A 17 -12.16 20.88 -9.08
N ILE A 18 -11.16 20.18 -8.53
CA ILE A 18 -10.87 18.78 -8.87
C ILE A 18 -11.82 17.88 -8.05
N PRO A 19 -12.60 16.97 -8.67
CA PRO A 19 -13.50 16.07 -7.95
C PRO A 19 -12.78 15.25 -6.88
N GLY A 20 -13.28 15.25 -5.65
CA GLY A 20 -12.71 14.47 -4.54
C GLY A 20 -11.35 14.97 -4.02
N LYS A 21 -10.88 16.15 -4.45
CA LYS A 21 -9.53 16.67 -4.21
C LYS A 21 -9.07 16.50 -2.76
N LYS A 22 -9.87 16.99 -1.82
CA LYS A 22 -9.54 16.99 -0.40
C LYS A 22 -9.24 15.58 0.10
N ASP A 23 -10.10 14.63 -0.20
CA ASP A 23 -10.03 13.27 0.35
C ASP A 23 -8.90 12.47 -0.31
N VAL A 24 -8.74 12.63 -1.64
CA VAL A 24 -7.62 12.02 -2.38
C VAL A 24 -6.28 12.57 -1.90
N PHE A 25 -6.16 13.89 -1.70
CA PHE A 25 -4.93 14.50 -1.19
C PHE A 25 -4.62 14.02 0.23
N GLN A 26 -5.62 14.01 1.11
CA GLN A 26 -5.43 13.55 2.48
C GLN A 26 -4.98 12.08 2.52
N ALA A 27 -5.57 11.22 1.67
CA ALA A 27 -5.18 9.82 1.56
C ALA A 27 -3.73 9.68 1.07
N LEU A 28 -3.38 10.34 -0.04
CA LEU A 28 -2.05 10.30 -0.64
C LEU A 28 -0.95 10.84 0.27
N VAL A 29 -1.16 12.02 0.88
CA VAL A 29 -0.22 12.63 1.84
C VAL A 29 -0.10 11.79 3.11
N GLY A 30 -1.16 11.08 3.49
CA GLY A 30 -1.13 10.08 4.56
C GLY A 30 -0.37 8.80 4.23
N GLY A 31 0.16 8.66 3.01
CA GLY A 31 0.92 7.49 2.55
C GLY A 31 0.04 6.33 2.04
N MET A 32 -1.23 6.59 1.71
CA MET A 32 -2.11 5.58 1.12
C MET A 32 -1.73 5.30 -0.33
N HIS A 33 -1.73 4.03 -0.69
CA HIS A 33 -1.63 3.56 -2.07
C HIS A 33 -3.04 3.34 -2.61
N LEU A 34 -3.45 4.17 -3.56
CA LEU A 34 -4.78 4.16 -4.15
C LEU A 34 -4.84 3.13 -5.28
N SER A 35 -5.51 2.01 -5.04
CA SER A 35 -5.83 0.99 -6.05
C SER A 35 -7.34 0.93 -6.28
N LEU A 36 -7.80 0.11 -7.23
CA LEU A 36 -9.24 -0.13 -7.46
C LEU A 36 -10.04 -0.42 -6.17
N HIS A 37 -9.42 -1.05 -5.18
CA HIS A 37 -10.04 -1.37 -3.88
C HIS A 37 -10.33 -0.15 -3.00
N THR A 38 -9.70 1.00 -3.29
CA THR A 38 -9.98 2.28 -2.60
C THR A 38 -11.22 2.99 -3.15
N GLY A 39 -11.89 2.41 -4.14
CA GLY A 39 -13.20 2.84 -4.63
C GLY A 39 -13.17 4.24 -5.23
N GLU A 40 -14.03 5.12 -4.71
CA GLU A 40 -14.20 6.48 -5.27
C GLU A 40 -12.90 7.29 -5.29
N LEU A 41 -12.00 7.11 -4.33
CA LEU A 41 -10.71 7.81 -4.31
C LEU A 41 -9.88 7.49 -5.55
N TYR A 42 -9.81 6.21 -5.92
CA TYR A 42 -9.13 5.77 -7.14
C TYR A 42 -9.82 6.35 -8.37
N HIS A 43 -11.15 6.29 -8.45
CA HIS A 43 -11.88 6.80 -9.61
C HIS A 43 -11.77 8.32 -9.76
N PHE A 44 -11.81 9.09 -8.67
CA PHE A 44 -11.58 10.54 -8.71
C PHE A 44 -10.21 10.86 -9.28
N LEU A 45 -9.16 10.20 -8.78
CA LEU A 45 -7.80 10.40 -9.25
C LEU A 45 -7.65 9.96 -10.71
N HIS A 46 -8.01 8.71 -11.02
CA HIS A 46 -7.82 8.10 -12.32
C HIS A 46 -8.52 8.90 -13.44
N ASN A 47 -9.76 9.33 -13.20
CA ASN A 47 -10.54 10.08 -14.19
C ASN A 47 -10.09 11.55 -14.35
N ASN A 48 -9.30 12.08 -13.42
CA ASN A 48 -8.83 13.48 -13.41
C ASN A 48 -7.31 13.57 -13.24
N LEU A 49 -6.57 12.58 -13.75
CA LEU A 49 -5.16 12.35 -13.45
C LEU A 49 -4.28 13.58 -13.68
N GLU A 50 -4.42 14.25 -14.83
CA GLU A 50 -3.60 15.42 -15.19
C GLU A 50 -3.79 16.59 -14.20
N ALA A 51 -5.02 16.80 -13.71
CA ALA A 51 -5.32 17.84 -12.74
C ALA A 51 -4.70 17.52 -11.37
N TYR A 52 -4.80 16.26 -10.94
CA TYR A 52 -4.15 15.79 -9.72
C TYR A 52 -2.62 15.89 -9.79
N GLN A 53 -2.02 15.44 -10.89
CA GLN A 53 -0.57 15.52 -11.12
C GLN A 53 -0.08 16.96 -11.09
N THR A 54 -0.75 17.86 -11.83
CA THR A 54 -0.40 19.28 -11.88
C THR A 54 -0.41 19.89 -10.49
N GLU A 55 -1.50 19.70 -9.74
CA GLU A 55 -1.64 20.29 -8.41
C GLU A 55 -0.64 19.71 -7.40
N LEU A 56 -0.47 18.38 -7.35
CA LEU A 56 0.50 17.73 -6.47
C LEU A 56 1.94 18.20 -6.75
N ALA A 57 2.30 18.34 -8.02
CA ALA A 57 3.60 18.85 -8.44
C ALA A 57 3.84 20.30 -7.97
N THR A 58 2.81 21.17 -7.97
CA THR A 58 2.94 22.54 -7.44
C THR A 58 3.26 22.58 -5.95
N LEU A 59 2.89 21.54 -5.20
CA LEU A 59 3.19 21.38 -3.78
C LEU A 59 4.49 20.61 -3.52
N GLY A 60 5.21 20.21 -4.56
CA GLY A 60 6.46 19.45 -4.46
C GLY A 60 6.28 17.94 -4.28
N TYR A 61 5.09 17.39 -4.52
CA TYR A 61 4.88 15.94 -4.51
C TYR A 61 5.03 15.34 -5.90
N THR A 62 5.61 14.14 -5.97
CA THR A 62 5.64 13.34 -7.19
C THR A 62 4.60 12.23 -7.11
N LEU A 63 3.53 12.33 -7.90
CA LEU A 63 2.54 11.26 -8.04
C LEU A 63 3.07 10.17 -8.96
N VAL A 64 3.13 8.94 -8.47
CA VAL A 64 3.55 7.75 -9.22
C VAL A 64 2.34 6.90 -9.55
N HIS A 65 2.32 6.37 -10.77
CA HIS A 65 1.40 5.32 -11.20
C HIS A 65 2.22 4.08 -11.56
N GLU A 66 1.91 2.96 -10.92
CA GLU A 66 2.63 1.70 -11.10
C GLU A 66 1.62 0.55 -11.06
N LEU A 67 1.70 -0.36 -12.03
CA LEU A 67 0.64 -1.35 -12.27
C LEU A 67 -0.73 -0.64 -12.38
N ASP A 68 -1.66 -0.93 -11.45
CA ASP A 68 -3.00 -0.33 -11.37
C ASP A 68 -3.23 0.42 -10.05
N TYR A 69 -2.19 1.07 -9.51
CA TYR A 69 -2.30 1.88 -8.30
C TYR A 69 -1.46 3.17 -8.32
N TYR A 70 -1.84 4.13 -7.49
CA TYR A 70 -1.19 5.43 -7.34
C TYR A 70 -0.64 5.65 -5.94
N TYR A 71 0.49 6.34 -5.82
CA TYR A 71 1.06 6.74 -4.53
C TYR A 71 1.96 7.98 -4.71
N LEU A 72 2.30 8.66 -3.61
CA LEU A 72 3.30 9.71 -3.63
C LEU A 72 4.69 9.13 -3.40
N LYS A 73 5.63 9.48 -4.27
CA LYS A 73 7.04 9.16 -4.06
C LYS A 73 7.58 10.01 -2.91
N ASP A 74 8.31 9.38 -1.98
CA ASP A 74 9.11 10.07 -0.99
C ASP A 74 10.49 10.35 -1.56
N ASP A 75 10.86 11.62 -1.69
CA ASP A 75 12.18 12.02 -2.22
C ASP A 75 13.28 11.96 -1.14
N ASN A 76 12.95 11.68 0.14
CA ASN A 76 13.90 11.42 1.22
C ASN A 76 14.08 9.92 1.52
N ASP A 77 14.07 9.08 0.48
CA ASP A 77 14.13 7.62 0.57
C ASP A 77 15.54 7.09 0.86
N GLU A 78 16.17 7.53 1.95
CA GLU A 78 17.43 6.93 2.38
C GLU A 78 17.23 5.66 3.21
N ARG A 79 16.07 5.46 3.83
CA ARG A 79 15.80 4.26 4.66
C ARG A 79 14.30 3.99 4.74
N ALA A 80 13.91 2.75 4.45
CA ALA A 80 12.64 2.19 4.87
C ALA A 80 12.37 2.61 6.33
N ASN A 81 11.32 3.41 6.53
CA ASN A 81 10.79 3.66 7.86
C ASN A 81 10.47 2.30 8.52
N ASP A 82 10.49 2.21 9.85
CA ASP A 82 10.33 0.93 10.56
C ASP A 82 9.04 0.20 10.18
N TYR A 83 8.03 0.95 9.73
CA TYR A 83 6.80 0.40 9.17
C TYR A 83 7.03 -0.36 7.86
N SER A 84 7.71 0.22 6.86
CA SER A 84 8.05 -0.46 5.62
C SER A 84 8.89 -1.72 5.86
N ARG A 85 9.80 -1.71 6.85
CA ARG A 85 10.58 -2.91 7.24
C ARG A 85 9.68 -4.00 7.81
N ARG A 86 8.74 -3.64 8.70
CA ARG A 86 7.73 -4.56 9.24
C ARG A 86 6.89 -5.19 8.12
N CYS A 87 6.41 -4.38 7.18
CA CYS A 87 5.64 -4.86 6.04
C CYS A 87 6.47 -5.79 5.14
N LEU A 88 7.73 -5.43 4.87
CA LEU A 88 8.64 -6.27 4.09
C LEU A 88 8.81 -7.64 4.74
N VAL A 89 9.18 -7.71 6.02
CA VAL A 89 9.34 -8.98 6.75
C VAL A 89 8.03 -9.78 6.77
N PHE A 90 6.90 -9.12 6.97
CA PHE A 90 5.59 -9.75 6.90
C PHE A 90 5.35 -10.44 5.55
N VAL A 91 5.57 -9.73 4.44
CA VAL A 91 5.36 -10.25 3.07
C VAL A 91 6.39 -11.33 2.73
N THR A 92 7.64 -11.18 3.14
CA THR A 92 8.69 -12.19 2.93
C THR A 92 8.32 -13.52 3.59
N ILE A 93 7.79 -13.51 4.81
CA ILE A 93 7.34 -14.73 5.49
C ILE A 93 6.17 -15.39 4.74
N MET A 94 5.23 -14.60 4.19
CA MET A 94 4.14 -15.13 3.38
C MET A 94 4.68 -15.85 2.14
N VAL A 95 5.58 -15.20 1.40
CA VAL A 95 6.23 -15.76 0.21
C VAL A 95 6.97 -17.05 0.54
N GLU A 96 7.79 -17.06 1.60
CA GLU A 96 8.54 -18.24 2.01
C GLU A 96 7.61 -19.40 2.40
N SER A 97 6.52 -19.11 3.14
CA SER A 97 5.55 -20.12 3.55
C SER A 97 4.79 -20.72 2.36
N ILE A 98 4.40 -19.91 1.39
CA ILE A 98 3.71 -20.36 0.16
C ILE A 98 4.65 -21.20 -0.69
N SER A 99 5.88 -20.72 -0.90
CA SER A 99 6.92 -21.41 -1.66
C SER A 99 7.25 -22.77 -1.06
N SER A 100 7.38 -22.85 0.27
CA SER A 100 7.63 -24.11 0.99
C SER A 100 6.49 -25.13 0.84
N GLY A 101 5.27 -24.66 0.55
CA GLY A 101 4.11 -25.50 0.25
C GLY A 101 4.02 -25.96 -1.20
N GLY A 102 4.95 -25.56 -2.07
CA GLY A 102 4.97 -25.92 -3.50
C GLY A 102 3.88 -25.26 -4.35
N LYS A 103 3.25 -24.19 -3.86
CA LYS A 103 2.24 -23.42 -4.58
C LYS A 103 2.88 -22.29 -5.40
N ASP A 104 2.20 -21.84 -6.45
CA ASP A 104 2.60 -20.61 -7.16
C ASP A 104 2.48 -19.41 -6.21
N ILE A 105 3.57 -18.64 -6.11
CA ILE A 105 3.69 -17.56 -5.14
C ILE A 105 2.73 -16.41 -5.49
N ILE A 106 2.71 -15.97 -6.74
CA ILE A 106 1.94 -14.78 -7.14
C ILE A 106 0.46 -15.10 -7.14
N GLU A 107 0.07 -16.25 -7.69
CA GLU A 107 -1.32 -16.71 -7.71
C GLU A 107 -1.86 -16.85 -6.28
N SER A 108 -1.10 -17.49 -5.37
CA SER A 108 -1.56 -17.69 -4.00
C SER A 108 -1.57 -16.41 -3.17
N LEU A 109 -0.62 -15.49 -3.39
CA LEU A 109 -0.48 -14.28 -2.58
C LEU A 109 -1.61 -13.28 -2.85
N PHE A 110 -2.07 -13.21 -4.10
CA PHE A 110 -3.10 -12.28 -4.57
C PHE A 110 -4.45 -12.96 -4.85
N ASP A 111 -4.68 -14.15 -4.29
CA ASP A 111 -5.97 -14.85 -4.39
C ASP A 111 -7.10 -14.00 -3.79
N GLU A 112 -8.24 -13.94 -4.51
CA GLU A 112 -9.42 -13.20 -4.07
C GLU A 112 -10.04 -13.76 -2.78
N GLN A 113 -9.86 -15.05 -2.50
CA GLN A 113 -10.30 -15.70 -1.27
C GLN A 113 -9.50 -15.25 -0.05
N GLY A 114 -8.30 -14.69 -0.27
CA GLY A 114 -7.43 -14.21 0.80
C GLY A 114 -6.97 -15.31 1.76
N PHE A 115 -6.71 -14.90 3.01
CA PHE A 115 -6.14 -15.69 4.07
C PHE A 115 -6.95 -15.53 5.35
N GLU A 116 -7.01 -16.61 6.13
CA GLU A 116 -7.48 -16.58 7.50
C GLU A 116 -6.37 -16.02 8.42
N CYS A 117 -6.69 -14.98 9.21
CA CYS A 117 -5.69 -14.27 10.01
C CYS A 117 -5.06 -15.15 11.10
N ASP A 118 -5.84 -16.03 11.71
CA ASP A 118 -5.36 -17.04 12.67
C ASP A 118 -4.52 -18.14 12.02
N GLN A 119 -4.61 -18.32 10.70
CA GLN A 119 -3.81 -19.26 9.91
C GLN A 119 -2.55 -18.64 9.32
N LEU A 120 -2.24 -17.38 9.62
CA LEU A 120 -1.04 -16.74 9.13
C LEU A 120 0.23 -17.45 9.63
N PRO A 121 1.28 -17.55 8.79
CA PRO A 121 2.51 -18.27 9.13
C PRO A 121 3.36 -17.61 10.21
N HIS A 122 3.19 -16.30 10.44
CA HIS A 122 4.10 -15.44 11.20
C HIS A 122 4.42 -15.91 12.62
N PHE A 123 3.52 -16.67 13.26
CA PHE A 123 3.74 -17.25 14.59
C PHE A 123 3.70 -18.79 14.61
N LYS A 124 3.71 -19.46 13.46
CA LYS A 124 3.64 -20.93 13.35
C LYS A 124 4.97 -21.63 13.63
N SER A 125 6.11 -20.97 13.41
CA SER A 125 7.45 -21.52 13.70
C SER A 125 8.25 -20.59 14.61
N GLU A 126 9.21 -21.15 15.35
CA GLU A 126 10.14 -20.36 16.18
C GLU A 126 10.94 -19.37 15.32
N ARG A 127 11.37 -19.79 14.13
CA ARG A 127 12.09 -18.94 13.18
C ARG A 127 11.29 -17.69 12.78
N TYR A 128 10.02 -17.88 12.39
CA TYR A 128 9.16 -16.75 12.01
C TYR A 128 8.82 -15.87 13.21
N ARG A 129 8.60 -16.46 14.40
CA ARG A 129 8.44 -15.68 15.64
C ARG A 129 9.64 -14.78 15.89
N ASN A 130 10.86 -15.29 15.75
CA ASN A 130 12.07 -14.51 15.95
C ASN A 130 12.18 -13.35 14.95
N TYR A 131 11.86 -13.57 13.67
CA TYR A 131 11.82 -12.49 12.67
C TYR A 131 10.82 -11.40 13.03
N MET A 132 9.62 -11.78 13.46
CA MET A 132 8.58 -10.83 13.84
C MET A 132 8.91 -10.08 15.13
N GLN A 133 9.50 -10.75 16.13
CA GLN A 133 9.97 -10.13 17.37
C GLN A 133 11.08 -9.11 17.12
N ASN A 134 12.02 -9.38 16.22
CA ASN A 134 13.05 -8.42 15.83
C ASN A 134 12.47 -7.14 15.23
N MET A 135 11.25 -7.22 14.68
CA MET A 135 10.50 -6.08 14.14
C MET A 135 9.48 -5.51 15.14
N GLU A 136 9.60 -5.88 16.43
CA GLU A 136 8.71 -5.48 17.53
C GLU A 136 7.25 -5.98 17.39
N VAL A 137 7.02 -7.01 16.59
CA VAL A 137 5.71 -7.65 16.37
C VAL A 137 5.73 -9.05 17.02
N GLY A 138 5.83 -9.10 18.34
CA GLY A 138 6.02 -10.37 19.07
C GLY A 138 4.75 -11.15 19.40
N GLU A 139 3.57 -10.52 19.33
CA GLU A 139 2.30 -11.12 19.75
C GLU A 139 1.15 -10.72 18.81
N THR A 140 0.01 -11.41 18.97
CA THR A 140 -1.18 -11.27 18.12
C THR A 140 -1.70 -9.83 18.06
N ARG A 141 -1.67 -9.08 19.17
CA ARG A 141 -2.15 -7.68 19.20
C ARG A 141 -1.31 -6.77 18.30
N GLN A 142 0.01 -6.93 18.32
CA GLN A 142 0.94 -6.16 17.51
C GLN A 142 0.79 -6.55 16.03
N LEU A 143 0.51 -7.83 15.74
CA LEU A 143 0.20 -8.28 14.39
C LEU A 143 -1.08 -7.61 13.86
N HIS A 144 -2.17 -7.60 14.62
CA HIS A 144 -3.40 -6.90 14.24
C HIS A 144 -3.18 -5.39 14.04
N SER A 145 -2.35 -4.76 14.87
CA SER A 145 -1.95 -3.36 14.67
C SER A 145 -1.21 -3.16 13.34
N LEU A 146 -0.27 -4.04 13.00
CA LEU A 146 0.41 -4.02 11.71
C LEU A 146 -0.57 -4.18 10.54
N LEU A 147 -1.47 -5.17 10.59
CA LEU A 147 -2.47 -5.41 9.55
C LEU A 147 -3.42 -4.22 9.38
N ASN A 148 -3.87 -3.60 10.47
CA ASN A 148 -4.64 -2.37 10.43
C ASN A 148 -3.87 -1.21 9.78
N ASN A 149 -2.57 -1.09 10.04
CA ASN A 149 -1.74 -0.07 9.39
C ASN A 149 -1.60 -0.35 7.89
N MET A 150 -1.33 -1.61 7.51
CA MET A 150 -1.27 -2.06 6.11
C MET A 150 -2.58 -1.79 5.38
N HIS A 151 -3.72 -1.98 6.06
CA HIS A 151 -5.03 -1.69 5.50
C HIS A 151 -5.22 -0.20 5.24
N ARG A 152 -4.88 0.65 6.23
CA ARG A 152 -4.95 2.11 6.07
C ARG A 152 -3.98 2.64 5.01
N SER A 153 -2.87 1.96 4.77
CA SER A 153 -1.93 2.30 3.69
C SER A 153 -2.35 1.77 2.32
N GLY A 154 -3.44 0.99 2.21
CA GLY A 154 -3.92 0.44 0.93
C GLY A 154 -3.18 -0.82 0.45
N PHE A 155 -2.35 -1.45 1.29
CA PHE A 155 -1.63 -2.68 0.92
C PHE A 155 -2.49 -3.93 1.06
N VAL A 156 -3.42 -3.94 2.01
CA VAL A 156 -4.26 -5.10 2.29
C VAL A 156 -5.71 -4.70 2.47
N GLU A 157 -6.61 -5.62 2.17
CA GLU A 157 -7.95 -5.63 2.71
C GLU A 157 -7.94 -6.48 3.97
N TYR A 158 -8.34 -5.89 5.09
CA TYR A 158 -8.26 -6.54 6.39
C TYR A 158 -9.56 -6.35 7.16
N ARG A 159 -10.15 -7.45 7.61
CA ARG A 159 -11.37 -7.46 8.42
C ARG A 159 -11.17 -8.41 9.59
N GLU A 160 -10.81 -7.84 10.75
CA GLU A 160 -10.53 -8.61 11.97
C GLU A 160 -11.72 -9.48 12.40
N ALA A 161 -12.93 -8.90 12.39
CA ALA A 161 -14.16 -9.59 12.78
C ALA A 161 -14.48 -10.82 11.89
N ASP A 162 -14.04 -10.81 10.64
CA ASP A 162 -14.27 -11.88 9.66
C ASP A 162 -13.09 -12.84 9.58
N ASN A 163 -12.04 -12.66 10.41
CA ASN A 163 -10.78 -13.38 10.32
C ASN A 163 -10.13 -13.29 8.92
N PHE A 164 -10.33 -12.20 8.18
CA PHE A 164 -9.99 -12.12 6.76
C PHE A 164 -8.84 -11.14 6.48
N LEU A 165 -7.89 -11.59 5.65
CA LEU A 165 -6.83 -10.77 5.08
C LEU A 165 -6.66 -11.07 3.59
N ARG A 166 -6.63 -10.05 2.74
CA ARG A 166 -6.23 -10.18 1.33
C ARG A 166 -5.17 -9.15 0.98
N LEU A 167 -4.11 -9.59 0.31
CA LEU A 167 -3.08 -8.68 -0.18
C LEU A 167 -3.58 -8.03 -1.48
N LEU A 168 -3.37 -6.73 -1.60
CA LEU A 168 -3.78 -5.93 -2.75
C LEU A 168 -2.57 -5.61 -3.62
N THR A 169 -2.81 -5.24 -4.88
CA THR A 169 -1.78 -4.92 -5.89
C THR A 169 -0.61 -4.06 -5.38
N PRO A 170 -0.80 -3.02 -4.54
CA PRO A 170 0.32 -2.25 -3.97
C PRO A 170 1.36 -3.08 -3.20
N THR A 171 1.02 -4.28 -2.73
CA THR A 171 1.94 -5.20 -2.04
C THR A 171 3.07 -5.69 -2.95
N HIS A 172 2.94 -5.62 -4.27
CA HIS A 172 4.03 -5.86 -5.22
C HIS A 172 5.29 -5.03 -4.91
N ARG A 173 5.13 -3.84 -4.29
CA ARG A 173 6.26 -3.00 -3.86
C ARG A 173 7.22 -3.74 -2.93
N PHE A 174 6.71 -4.58 -2.03
CA PHE A 174 7.56 -5.35 -1.11
C PHE A 174 8.21 -6.56 -1.77
N LEU A 175 7.59 -7.12 -2.82
CA LEU A 175 8.20 -8.15 -3.65
C LEU A 175 9.37 -7.57 -4.44
N GLN A 176 9.16 -6.42 -5.08
CA GLN A 176 10.21 -5.71 -5.82
C GLN A 176 11.36 -5.32 -4.89
N LEU A 177 11.05 -4.76 -3.71
CA LEU A 177 12.07 -4.41 -2.72
C LEU A 177 12.89 -5.63 -2.27
N SER A 178 12.26 -6.80 -2.14
CA SER A 178 12.96 -8.04 -1.82
C SER A 178 13.95 -8.43 -2.93
N LEU A 179 13.53 -8.32 -4.20
CA LEU A 179 14.38 -8.58 -5.36
C LEU A 179 15.55 -7.59 -5.44
N ASP A 180 15.29 -6.31 -5.23
CA ASP A 180 16.32 -5.26 -5.27
C ASP A 180 17.40 -5.49 -4.19
N ILE A 181 17.00 -5.87 -2.98
CA ILE A 181 17.93 -6.22 -1.88
C ILE A 181 18.78 -7.43 -2.26
N LEU A 182 18.18 -8.48 -2.83
CA LEU A 182 18.91 -9.68 -3.27
C LEU A 182 19.93 -9.36 -4.36
N GLU A 183 19.55 -8.53 -5.33
CA GLU A 183 20.47 -8.08 -6.38
C GLU A 183 21.65 -7.27 -5.82
N GLN A 184 21.38 -6.35 -4.88
CA GLN A 184 22.42 -5.56 -4.23
C GLN A 184 23.40 -6.43 -3.46
N GLN A 185 22.91 -7.42 -2.71
CA GLN A 185 23.77 -8.36 -1.99
C GLN A 185 24.65 -9.18 -2.94
N THR A 186 24.08 -9.64 -4.05
CA THR A 186 24.82 -10.39 -5.08
C THR A 186 25.93 -9.54 -5.72
N LYS A 187 25.64 -8.27 -6.01
CA LYS A 187 26.62 -7.30 -6.56
C LYS A 187 27.73 -6.94 -5.56
N THR A 188 27.44 -6.90 -4.26
CA THR A 188 28.45 -6.62 -3.22
C THR A 188 29.32 -7.85 -2.95
N ALA A 189 28.75 -9.06 -2.93
CA ALA A 189 29.49 -10.30 -2.77
C ALA A 189 30.50 -10.52 -3.92
N SER A 190 30.11 -10.25 -5.17
CA SER A 190 31.01 -10.41 -6.33
C SER A 190 32.13 -9.38 -6.41
N LYS A 191 32.05 -8.26 -5.68
CA LYS A 191 33.11 -7.26 -5.56
C LYS A 191 34.09 -7.53 -4.41
N GLY A 192 33.74 -8.41 -3.46
CA GLY A 192 34.59 -8.77 -2.33
C GLY A 192 35.62 -9.86 -2.64
N ASP A 193 35.44 -10.58 -3.76
CA ASP A 193 36.29 -11.70 -4.19
C ASP A 193 37.26 -11.34 -5.35
N ALA A 194 37.44 -10.04 -5.63
CA ALA A 194 38.31 -9.52 -6.69
C ALA A 194 39.49 -8.70 -6.16
#